data_AF-X0V379-F1
#
_entry.id   AF-X0V379-F1
#
_cell.length_a   1.000
_cell.length_b   1.000
_cell.length_c   1.000
_cell.angle_alpha   90.00
_cell.angle_beta   90.00
_cell.angle_gamma   90.00
#
_symmetry.space_group_name_H-M   'P 1'
#
loop_
_entity.id
_entity.type
_entity.pdbx_description
1 polymer ?
#
loop_
_entity_poly.entity_id
_entity_poly.type
_entity_poly.pdbx_seq_one_letter_code
_entity_poly.pdbx_strand_id
1 'polypeptide(L)'
;MVAFALRKDGWWLRSDIIWNKPNPMPESVTDRPTKSHEYLFLLTKSKKYYYDADAIREEYTEPLNRWGGEKTKPTDQSKGNEFAIKERTGRERRPNGSGRNKRSVWKISTKPYPETHFAVFPEELVEPCILAGTSPKACNVCGAPWERMTEKGKLICTGGTENPSAKKPSNAEGYKRNDAKDKLYHHEVKTIGWRPTCDHHDDKGSCIILDPFAGSGTVLQVARKHSRSAIGIDINPDYKELAEKR
;
A
#
# COMPACT_ATOMS: atom_id res chain seq x y z
N MET A 1 -24.53 -9.35 3.09
CA MET A 1 -23.06 -9.32 2.88
C MET A 1 -22.40 -8.65 4.09
N VAL A 2 -21.31 -9.21 4.61
CA VAL A 2 -20.70 -8.83 5.92
C VAL A 2 -20.41 -7.34 6.07
N ALA A 3 -19.94 -6.67 5.01
CA ALA A 3 -19.62 -5.25 5.05
C ALA A 3 -20.82 -4.35 5.37
N PHE A 4 -22.02 -4.70 4.90
CA PHE A 4 -23.24 -3.94 5.23
C PHE A 4 -23.66 -4.13 6.69
N ALA A 5 -23.53 -5.34 7.22
CA ALA A 5 -23.82 -5.62 8.62
C ALA A 5 -22.88 -4.83 9.53
N LEU A 6 -21.56 -4.88 9.28
CA LEU A 6 -20.59 -4.11 10.07
C LEU A 6 -20.80 -2.59 9.98
N ARG A 7 -21.20 -2.07 8.82
CA ARG A 7 -21.57 -0.64 8.69
C ARG A 7 -22.80 -0.29 9.52
N LYS A 8 -23.81 -1.17 9.55
CA LYS A 8 -25.00 -1.01 10.40
C LYS A 8 -24.61 -1.05 11.90
N ASP A 9 -23.60 -1.85 12.24
CA ASP A 9 -23.01 -1.93 13.58
C ASP A 9 -22.04 -0.77 13.91
N GLY A 10 -21.99 0.27 13.06
CA GLY A 10 -21.23 1.50 13.31
C GLY A 10 -19.78 1.49 12.83
N TRP A 11 -19.34 0.46 12.10
CA TRP A 11 -18.01 0.46 11.49
C TRP A 11 -17.95 1.32 10.23
N TRP A 12 -16.79 1.94 10.00
CA TRP A 12 -16.52 2.71 8.79
C TRP A 12 -15.87 1.80 7.74
N LEU A 13 -16.55 1.53 6.63
CA LEU A 13 -15.93 0.92 5.47
C LEU A 13 -15.06 1.96 4.75
N ARG A 14 -13.74 1.74 4.69
CA ARG A 14 -12.77 2.67 4.11
C ARG A 14 -12.40 2.33 2.68
N SER A 15 -12.30 1.04 2.39
CA SER A 15 -12.00 0.53 1.05
C SER A 15 -12.50 -0.90 0.93
N ASP A 16 -13.04 -1.22 -0.23
CA ASP A 16 -13.22 -2.56 -0.75
C ASP A 16 -12.07 -2.87 -1.71
N ILE A 17 -11.18 -3.77 -1.28
CA ILE A 17 -10.01 -4.18 -2.05
C ILE A 17 -10.36 -5.48 -2.77
N ILE A 18 -10.00 -5.56 -4.04
CA ILE A 18 -10.17 -6.74 -4.88
C ILE A 18 -8.83 -7.47 -4.92
N TRP A 19 -8.77 -8.65 -4.33
CA TRP A 19 -7.67 -9.58 -4.53
C TRP A 19 -7.92 -10.36 -5.82
N ASN A 20 -7.24 -9.96 -6.89
CA ASN A 20 -7.22 -10.66 -8.17
C ASN A 20 -6.21 -11.80 -8.12
N LYS A 21 -6.69 -13.05 -8.22
CA LYS A 21 -5.90 -14.27 -8.23
C LYS A 21 -5.56 -14.63 -9.68
N PRO A 22 -4.31 -14.44 -10.15
CA PRO A 22 -3.92 -14.74 -11.54
C PRO A 22 -3.96 -16.23 -11.88
N ASN A 23 -3.83 -17.08 -10.86
CA ASN A 23 -3.83 -18.54 -10.94
C ASN A 23 -5.02 -19.13 -10.15
N PRO A 24 -6.28 -18.76 -10.46
CA PRO A 24 -7.41 -19.28 -9.73
C PRO A 24 -7.59 -20.77 -10.04
N MET A 25 -7.97 -21.55 -9.04
CA MET A 25 -8.31 -22.96 -9.24
C MET A 25 -9.53 -23.06 -10.19
N PRO A 26 -9.48 -23.91 -11.24
CA PRO A 26 -10.62 -24.12 -12.11
C PRO A 26 -11.84 -24.61 -11.32
N GLU A 27 -13.03 -24.15 -11.71
CA GLU A 27 -14.30 -24.62 -11.18
C GLU A 27 -14.97 -25.52 -12.22
N SER A 28 -15.63 -26.61 -11.78
CA SER A 28 -16.38 -27.52 -12.66
C SER A 28 -17.73 -26.94 -13.13
N VAL A 29 -18.03 -25.71 -12.74
CA VAL A 29 -19.30 -25.03 -12.99
C VAL A 29 -19.30 -24.44 -14.40
N THR A 30 -20.33 -24.72 -15.19
CA THR A 30 -20.42 -24.35 -16.61
C THR A 30 -21.38 -23.20 -16.91
N ASP A 31 -22.20 -22.79 -15.95
CA ASP A 31 -23.26 -21.79 -16.13
C ASP A 31 -22.84 -20.36 -15.75
N ARG A 32 -21.57 -20.16 -15.36
CA ARG A 32 -21.02 -18.85 -14.98
C ARG A 32 -19.49 -18.78 -15.14
N PRO A 33 -18.91 -17.58 -15.17
CA PRO A 33 -17.47 -17.41 -15.09
C PRO A 33 -16.86 -17.97 -13.78
N THR A 34 -15.65 -18.50 -13.89
CA THR A 34 -14.82 -18.93 -12.76
C THR A 34 -14.52 -17.75 -11.84
N LYS A 35 -14.62 -17.94 -10.52
CA LYS A 35 -14.33 -16.90 -9.54
C LYS A 35 -12.82 -16.70 -9.41
N SER A 36 -12.33 -15.63 -10.04
CA SER A 36 -10.90 -15.26 -10.04
C SER A 36 -10.49 -14.25 -8.97
N HIS A 37 -11.42 -13.77 -8.13
CA HIS A 37 -11.10 -12.78 -7.11
C HIS A 37 -11.81 -13.00 -5.79
N GLU A 38 -11.28 -12.37 -4.76
CA GLU A 38 -11.87 -12.28 -3.42
C GLU A 38 -11.85 -10.83 -2.93
N TYR A 39 -12.74 -10.51 -1.99
CA TYR A 39 -12.82 -9.19 -1.38
C TYR A 39 -12.01 -9.14 -0.08
N LEU A 40 -11.24 -8.07 0.07
CA LEU A 40 -10.61 -7.67 1.32
C LEU A 40 -11.19 -6.32 1.74
N PHE A 41 -11.88 -6.27 2.88
CA PHE A 41 -12.52 -5.05 3.36
C PHE A 41 -11.64 -4.36 4.40
N LEU A 42 -11.28 -3.10 4.16
CA LEU A 42 -10.66 -2.25 5.16
C LEU A 42 -11.76 -1.53 5.96
N LEU A 43 -11.92 -1.93 7.23
CA LEU A 43 -12.87 -1.31 8.15
C LEU A 43 -12.17 -0.64 9.33
N THR A 44 -12.77 0.42 9.88
CA THR A 44 -12.23 1.16 11.02
C THR A 44 -13.32 1.49 12.04
N LYS A 45 -12.95 1.60 13.32
CA LYS A 45 -13.87 2.04 14.39
C LYS A 45 -14.16 3.54 14.36
N SER A 46 -13.31 4.32 13.70
CA SER A 46 -13.38 5.78 13.67
C SER A 46 -13.08 6.33 12.27
N LYS A 47 -13.59 7.53 11.99
CA LYS A 47 -13.30 8.26 10.74
C LYS A 47 -11.83 8.68 10.63
N LYS A 48 -11.19 9.02 11.76
CA LYS A 48 -9.75 9.26 11.86
C LYS A 48 -9.10 8.03 12.48
N TYR A 49 -8.17 7.42 11.77
CA TYR A 49 -7.51 6.16 12.14
C TYR A 49 -6.08 6.20 11.61
N TYR A 50 -5.23 5.34 12.16
CA TYR A 50 -3.86 5.20 11.67
C TYR A 50 -3.84 4.52 10.30
N TYR A 51 -3.10 5.11 9.36
CA TYR A 51 -2.86 4.54 8.06
C TYR A 51 -1.55 5.06 7.47
N ASP A 52 -0.58 4.18 7.28
CA ASP A 52 0.73 4.48 6.70
C ASP A 52 0.75 4.11 5.21
N ALA A 53 0.27 5.03 4.37
CA ALA A 53 0.28 4.87 2.92
C ALA A 53 1.69 4.76 2.34
N ASP A 54 2.67 5.38 3.01
CA ASP A 54 4.05 5.46 2.56
C ASP A 54 4.75 4.08 2.69
N ALA A 55 4.34 3.28 3.68
CA ALA A 55 4.88 1.94 3.90
C ALA A 55 4.52 0.91 2.81
N ILE A 56 3.48 1.19 2.00
CA ILE A 56 2.95 0.23 1.01
C ILE A 56 2.90 0.79 -0.41
N ARG A 57 3.64 1.88 -0.68
CA ARG A 57 3.67 2.49 -2.01
C ARG A 57 4.10 1.49 -3.07
N GLU A 58 3.51 1.65 -4.25
CA GLU A 58 3.90 0.89 -5.43
C GLU A 58 4.86 1.70 -6.28
N GLU A 59 5.88 1.05 -6.80
CA GLU A 59 6.73 1.66 -7.82
C GLU A 59 5.90 2.05 -9.05
N TYR A 60 6.39 3.06 -9.77
CA TYR A 60 5.77 3.43 -11.03
C TYR A 60 6.11 2.37 -12.07
N THR A 61 5.09 1.85 -12.75
CA THR A 61 5.25 0.87 -13.83
C THR A 61 5.82 1.48 -15.10
N GLU A 62 5.65 2.79 -15.28
CA GLU A 62 6.13 3.55 -16.44
C GLU A 62 6.85 4.81 -15.97
N PRO A 63 7.88 5.29 -16.71
CA PRO A 63 8.50 6.56 -16.42
C PRO A 63 7.45 7.67 -16.59
N LEU A 64 7.01 8.25 -15.47
CA LEU A 64 6.16 9.42 -15.58
C LEU A 64 7.02 10.56 -16.11
N ASN A 65 6.55 11.21 -17.17
CA ASN A 65 7.04 12.54 -17.46
C ASN A 65 6.79 13.44 -16.24
N ARG A 66 7.48 14.58 -16.23
CA ARG A 66 7.37 15.66 -15.23
C ARG A 66 5.95 15.96 -14.68
N TRP A 67 4.89 15.62 -15.42
CA TRP A 67 3.51 16.00 -15.13
C TRP A 67 2.55 14.81 -14.87
N GLY A 68 3.03 13.57 -14.82
CA GLY A 68 2.20 12.42 -14.43
C GLY A 68 1.22 11.92 -15.51
N GLY A 69 1.53 12.07 -16.79
CA GLY A 69 0.73 11.53 -17.89
C GLY A 69 1.04 12.20 -19.23
N GLU A 70 0.59 11.60 -20.35
CA GLU A 70 0.65 12.26 -21.66
C GLU A 70 0.11 13.68 -21.55
N LYS A 71 0.80 14.64 -22.16
CA LYS A 71 0.23 15.97 -22.37
C LYS A 71 -1.05 15.73 -23.17
N THR A 72 -2.21 15.79 -22.55
CA THR A 72 -3.43 16.11 -23.28
C THR A 72 -3.16 17.49 -23.85
N LYS A 73 -2.75 17.54 -25.13
CA LYS A 73 -2.80 18.78 -25.88
C LYS A 73 -4.25 19.23 -25.77
N PRO A 74 -4.56 20.45 -25.32
CA PRO A 74 -5.90 20.98 -25.45
C PRO A 74 -6.25 20.87 -26.93
N THR A 75 -7.14 19.95 -27.29
CA THR A 75 -7.82 20.09 -28.56
C THR A 75 -8.69 21.31 -28.37
N ASP A 76 -8.43 22.33 -29.18
CA ASP A 76 -9.10 23.63 -29.18
C ASP A 76 -10.56 23.49 -29.68
N GLN A 77 -11.33 22.63 -29.01
CA GLN A 77 -12.74 22.37 -29.26
C GLN A 77 -13.60 22.61 -28.00
N SER A 78 -13.07 23.34 -27.02
CA SER A 78 -13.80 23.78 -25.83
C SER A 78 -14.65 25.04 -26.08
N LYS A 79 -14.93 25.40 -27.35
CA LYS A 79 -15.98 26.37 -27.65
C LYS A 79 -17.35 25.71 -27.39
N GLY A 80 -17.84 25.84 -26.16
CA GLY A 80 -19.24 25.59 -25.81
C GLY A 80 -19.52 24.38 -24.91
N ASN A 81 -18.52 23.74 -24.30
CA ASN A 81 -18.77 22.63 -23.38
C ASN A 81 -18.43 23.05 -21.94
N GLU A 82 -19.44 23.26 -21.10
CA GLU A 82 -19.28 23.63 -19.68
C GLU A 82 -18.57 22.54 -18.84
N PHE A 83 -18.46 21.32 -19.37
CA PHE A 83 -17.70 20.21 -18.79
C PHE A 83 -16.21 20.19 -19.19
N ALA A 84 -15.75 21.15 -20.01
CA ALA A 84 -14.33 21.25 -20.33
C ALA A 84 -13.52 21.47 -19.04
N ILE A 85 -12.62 20.53 -18.76
CA ILE A 85 -11.73 20.57 -17.60
C ILE A 85 -10.94 21.88 -17.66
N LYS A 86 -11.34 22.88 -16.87
CA LYS A 86 -10.53 24.08 -16.66
C LYS A 86 -9.19 23.61 -16.12
N GLU A 87 -8.13 23.77 -16.92
CA GLU A 87 -6.78 23.46 -16.49
C GLU A 87 -6.54 24.13 -15.13
N ARG A 88 -6.26 23.32 -14.10
CA ARG A 88 -5.82 23.85 -12.81
C ARG A 88 -4.41 24.39 -12.99
N THR A 89 -4.31 25.62 -13.46
CA THR A 89 -3.06 26.37 -13.62
C THR A 89 -2.31 26.45 -12.29
N GLY A 90 -1.07 25.95 -12.26
CA GLY A 90 -0.06 26.44 -11.32
C GLY A 90 0.51 25.47 -10.27
N ARG A 91 -0.01 24.24 -10.08
CA ARG A 91 0.66 23.26 -9.21
C ARG A 91 1.44 22.25 -10.05
N GLU A 92 2.76 22.29 -9.96
CA GLU A 92 3.63 21.22 -10.47
C GLU A 92 3.22 19.90 -9.79
N ARG A 93 2.47 19.05 -10.50
CA ARG A 93 2.12 17.71 -10.05
C ARG A 93 3.34 16.81 -10.19
N ARG A 94 4.28 16.95 -9.27
CA ARG A 94 5.47 16.10 -9.23
C ARG A 94 5.09 14.74 -8.63
N PRO A 95 5.50 13.64 -9.26
CA PRO A 95 5.32 12.32 -8.69
C PRO A 95 6.11 12.18 -7.39
N ASN A 96 5.55 11.44 -6.45
CA ASN A 96 6.24 11.12 -5.20
C ASN A 96 7.33 10.09 -5.48
N GLY A 97 8.54 10.30 -4.97
CA GLY A 97 9.67 9.45 -5.26
C GLY A 97 9.72 8.11 -4.58
N SER A 98 8.92 7.90 -3.55
CA SER A 98 8.70 6.58 -2.97
C SER A 98 7.72 5.72 -3.78
N GLY A 99 7.21 6.23 -4.90
CA GLY A 99 6.18 5.55 -5.70
C GLY A 99 4.79 6.15 -5.56
N ARG A 100 3.83 5.52 -6.22
CA ARG A 100 2.40 5.87 -6.18
C ARG A 100 1.71 5.23 -4.98
N ASN A 101 0.55 5.75 -4.63
CA ASN A 101 -0.33 5.10 -3.66
C ASN A 101 -0.76 3.72 -4.17
N LYS A 102 -0.81 2.72 -3.28
CA LYS A 102 -1.29 1.38 -3.58
C LYS A 102 -2.75 1.45 -4.05
N ARG A 103 -3.06 0.81 -5.17
CA ARG A 103 -4.42 0.79 -5.72
C ARG A 103 -5.28 -0.24 -4.98
N SER A 104 -6.59 -0.22 -5.19
CA SER A 104 -7.54 -1.15 -4.55
C SER A 104 -7.64 -2.51 -5.25
N VAL A 105 -6.99 -2.74 -6.38
CA VAL A 105 -6.98 -4.05 -7.07
C VAL A 105 -5.58 -4.64 -6.96
N TRP A 106 -5.45 -5.72 -6.20
CA TRP A 106 -4.17 -6.35 -5.90
C TRP A 106 -4.04 -7.65 -6.68
N LYS A 107 -3.06 -7.72 -7.57
CA LYS A 107 -2.74 -8.90 -8.35
C LYS A 107 -1.72 -9.74 -7.57
N ILE A 108 -2.19 -10.77 -6.87
CA ILE A 108 -1.34 -11.63 -6.01
C ILE A 108 -1.69 -13.10 -6.29
N SER A 109 -0.68 -13.90 -6.60
CA SER A 109 -0.86 -15.33 -6.87
C SER A 109 -1.08 -16.13 -5.60
N THR A 110 -1.95 -17.14 -5.68
CA THR A 110 -2.08 -18.13 -4.61
C THR A 110 -0.80 -18.96 -4.52
N LYS A 111 -0.39 -19.30 -3.30
CA LYS A 111 0.77 -20.16 -3.05
C LYS A 111 0.27 -21.51 -2.51
N PRO A 112 0.72 -22.65 -3.07
CA PRO A 112 0.41 -23.95 -2.50
C PRO A 112 0.93 -24.02 -1.07
N TYR A 113 0.17 -24.67 -0.19
CA TYR A 113 0.63 -24.99 1.16
C TYR A 113 0.47 -26.51 1.36
N PRO A 114 1.55 -27.24 1.66
CA PRO A 114 1.55 -28.71 1.68
C PRO A 114 0.82 -29.30 2.89
N GLU A 115 0.66 -28.54 3.98
CA GLU A 115 -0.04 -29.01 5.18
C GLU A 115 -1.56 -28.89 5.04
N THR A 116 -2.29 -29.58 5.92
CA THR A 116 -3.76 -29.67 5.93
C THR A 116 -4.45 -28.38 6.41
N HIS A 117 -4.29 -27.30 5.66
CA HIS A 117 -4.95 -26.03 5.94
C HIS A 117 -5.88 -25.61 4.79
N PHE A 118 -7.17 -25.51 5.10
CA PHE A 118 -8.22 -25.33 4.09
C PHE A 118 -8.25 -23.94 3.44
N ALA A 119 -7.59 -22.93 4.04
CA ALA A 119 -7.68 -21.54 3.59
C ALA A 119 -6.39 -20.74 3.82
N VAL A 120 -5.25 -21.19 3.28
CA VAL A 120 -4.00 -20.39 3.35
C VAL A 120 -4.03 -19.31 2.27
N PHE A 121 -3.86 -18.05 2.70
CA PHE A 121 -3.56 -16.93 1.82
C PHE A 121 -2.05 -16.61 1.81
N PRO A 122 -1.53 -16.02 0.72
CA PRO A 122 -0.11 -15.69 0.61
C PRO A 122 0.29 -14.55 1.56
N GLU A 123 1.52 -14.60 2.07
CA GLU A 123 2.09 -13.54 2.94
C GLU A 123 2.02 -12.15 2.30
N GLU A 124 2.19 -12.08 0.97
CA GLU A 124 2.12 -10.85 0.16
C GLU A 124 0.77 -10.13 0.23
N LEU A 125 -0.31 -10.86 0.57
CA LEU A 125 -1.63 -10.28 0.80
C LEU A 125 -1.71 -9.58 2.18
N VAL A 126 -1.00 -10.12 3.16
CA VAL A 126 -1.03 -9.67 4.56
C VAL A 126 -0.06 -8.52 4.81
N GLU A 127 1.13 -8.59 4.22
CA GLU A 127 2.20 -7.62 4.37
C GLU A 127 1.72 -6.17 4.20
N PRO A 128 0.98 -5.77 3.15
CA PRO A 128 0.48 -4.41 3.03
C PRO A 128 -0.56 -4.06 4.11
N CYS A 129 -1.37 -5.02 4.57
CA CYS A 129 -2.34 -4.79 5.64
C CYS A 129 -1.65 -4.45 6.97
N ILE A 130 -0.59 -5.18 7.31
CA ILE A 130 0.20 -4.94 8.54
C ILE A 130 0.98 -3.63 8.42
N LEU A 131 1.70 -3.43 7.32
CA LEU A 131 2.55 -2.25 7.13
C LEU A 131 1.76 -0.94 7.11
N ALA A 132 0.59 -0.91 6.45
CA ALA A 132 -0.24 0.29 6.41
C ALA A 132 -1.13 0.44 7.64
N GLY A 133 -1.64 -0.66 8.22
CA GLY A 133 -2.62 -0.61 9.30
C GLY A 133 -2.03 -0.52 10.70
N THR A 134 -0.74 -0.85 10.89
CA THR A 134 -0.14 -1.01 12.22
C THR A 134 1.16 -0.22 12.34
N SER A 135 1.20 0.72 13.30
CA SER A 135 2.44 1.41 13.64
C SER A 135 3.38 0.47 14.41
N PRO A 136 4.70 0.50 14.16
CA PRO A 136 5.65 -0.28 14.96
C PRO A 136 5.74 0.20 16.42
N LYS A 137 5.32 1.43 16.71
CA LYS A 137 5.34 2.01 18.07
C LYS A 137 3.95 2.51 18.47
N ALA A 138 3.64 2.38 19.75
CA ALA A 138 2.45 2.95 20.36
C ALA A 138 2.77 3.53 21.73
N CYS A 139 1.95 4.46 22.19
CA CYS A 139 1.99 4.88 23.59
C CYS A 139 1.46 3.76 24.49
N ASN A 140 2.20 3.34 25.52
CA ASN A 140 1.75 2.31 26.46
C ASN A 140 0.59 2.79 27.37
N VAL A 141 0.42 4.10 27.52
CA VAL A 141 -0.62 4.70 28.38
C VAL A 141 -1.97 4.76 27.67
N CYS A 142 -2.01 5.30 26.44
CA CYS A 142 -3.27 5.52 25.71
C CYS A 142 -3.43 4.69 24.43
N GLY A 143 -2.43 3.91 24.04
CA GLY A 143 -2.45 3.11 22.82
C GLY A 143 -2.32 3.93 21.52
N ALA A 144 -2.05 5.24 21.62
CA ALA A 144 -1.95 6.09 20.43
C ALA A 144 -0.77 5.64 19.55
N PRO A 145 -1.00 5.32 18.26
CA PRO A 145 0.05 4.86 17.37
C PRO A 145 0.97 6.01 17.00
N TRP A 146 2.27 5.73 16.95
CA TRP A 146 3.25 6.72 16.52
C TRP A 146 3.19 6.91 15.01
N GLU A 147 3.43 8.13 14.54
CA GLU A 147 3.38 8.48 13.12
C GLU A 147 4.78 8.43 12.50
N ARG A 148 4.87 7.92 11.27
CA ARG A 148 6.12 7.90 10.50
C ARG A 148 6.58 9.32 10.22
N MET A 149 7.85 9.61 10.51
CA MET A 149 8.51 10.83 10.05
C MET A 149 9.32 10.54 8.79
N THR A 150 9.12 11.38 7.78
CA THR A 150 9.84 11.31 6.52
C THR A 150 10.57 12.61 6.22
N GLU A 151 11.74 12.50 5.61
CA GLU A 151 12.52 13.63 5.11
C GLU A 151 12.69 13.52 3.59
N LYS A 152 12.59 14.65 2.91
CA LYS A 152 12.85 14.74 1.47
C LYS A 152 14.35 14.90 1.25
N GLY A 153 14.96 13.86 0.69
CA GLY A 153 16.35 13.86 0.28
C GLY A 153 16.58 14.45 -1.12
N LYS A 154 17.67 14.00 -1.73
CA LYS A 154 18.15 14.49 -3.03
C LYS A 154 17.11 14.24 -4.13
N LEU A 155 17.13 15.11 -5.14
CA LEU A 155 16.34 14.90 -6.35
C LEU A 155 17.01 13.78 -7.17
N ILE A 156 16.29 12.68 -7.33
CA ILE A 156 16.70 11.53 -8.13
C ILE A 156 15.98 11.61 -9.49
N CYS A 157 16.67 11.14 -10.52
CA CYS A 157 16.10 10.89 -11.82
C CYS A 157 16.11 9.39 -12.11
N THR A 158 14.94 8.80 -12.29
CA THR A 158 14.77 7.39 -12.70
C THR A 158 14.19 7.31 -14.11
N GLY A 159 14.66 6.33 -14.90
CA GLY A 159 14.24 6.14 -16.30
C GLY A 159 14.88 7.08 -17.34
N GLY A 160 14.50 6.87 -18.61
CA GLY A 160 14.94 7.66 -19.78
C GLY A 160 16.13 7.05 -20.53
N THR A 161 16.21 7.27 -21.84
CA THR A 161 17.39 6.98 -22.66
C THR A 161 18.37 8.16 -22.58
N GLU A 162 19.68 7.87 -22.47
CA GLU A 162 20.70 8.93 -22.50
C GLU A 162 20.69 9.61 -23.87
N ASN A 163 20.62 10.95 -23.89
CA ASN A 163 20.85 11.70 -25.10
C ASN A 163 22.38 11.84 -25.28
N PRO A 164 23.00 11.23 -26.32
CA PRO A 164 24.45 11.27 -26.51
C PRO A 164 24.99 12.70 -26.69
N SER A 165 24.13 13.65 -27.07
CA SER A 165 24.49 15.05 -27.30
C SER A 165 24.26 15.96 -26.08
N ALA A 166 23.73 15.44 -24.97
CA ALA A 166 23.52 16.23 -23.76
C ALA A 166 24.86 16.41 -23.02
N LYS A 167 25.24 17.67 -22.75
CA LYS A 167 26.44 17.98 -21.93
C LYS A 167 26.30 17.32 -20.56
N LYS A 168 27.29 16.50 -20.16
CA LYS A 168 27.35 15.94 -18.80
C LYS A 168 27.29 17.10 -17.79
N PRO A 169 26.44 17.01 -16.76
CA PRO A 169 26.20 18.12 -15.85
C PRO A 169 27.46 18.41 -15.01
N SER A 170 27.78 19.69 -14.85
CA SER A 170 29.05 20.17 -14.28
C SER A 170 29.10 20.22 -12.75
N ASN A 171 28.02 19.86 -12.06
CA ASN A 171 27.95 19.94 -10.60
C ASN A 171 27.45 18.60 -10.03
N ALA A 172 27.87 18.25 -8.82
CA ALA A 172 27.59 16.99 -8.11
C ALA A 172 26.09 16.75 -7.74
N GLU A 173 25.18 17.42 -8.42
CA GLU A 173 23.72 17.44 -8.28
C GLU A 173 23.06 17.25 -9.66
N GLY A 174 23.62 16.31 -10.43
CA GLY A 174 23.72 16.38 -11.89
C GLY A 174 22.50 15.96 -12.71
N TYR A 175 21.42 16.75 -12.72
CA TYR A 175 20.47 16.75 -13.83
C TYR A 175 19.78 18.12 -14.02
N LYS A 176 19.78 18.69 -15.23
CA LYS A 176 18.91 19.84 -15.54
C LYS A 176 17.52 19.36 -15.94
N ARG A 177 16.52 20.19 -15.62
CA ARG A 177 15.06 20.09 -15.87
C ARG A 177 14.66 19.72 -17.31
N ASN A 178 15.59 19.76 -18.27
CA ASN A 178 15.34 19.61 -19.72
C ASN A 178 16.25 18.54 -20.39
N ASP A 179 17.07 17.80 -19.63
CA ASP A 179 18.18 17.02 -20.22
C ASP A 179 17.79 15.65 -20.82
N ALA A 180 16.57 15.13 -20.59
CA ALA A 180 16.07 14.00 -21.39
C ALA A 180 14.54 13.89 -21.45
N LYS A 181 14.07 13.20 -22.50
CA LYS A 181 12.67 12.77 -22.68
C LYS A 181 12.43 11.54 -21.77
N ASP A 182 11.23 11.42 -21.21
CA ASP A 182 10.79 10.26 -20.42
C ASP A 182 11.59 9.97 -19.12
N LYS A 183 12.06 11.03 -18.46
CA LYS A 183 12.70 10.98 -17.14
C LYS A 183 11.72 11.29 -16.00
N LEU A 184 11.71 10.43 -14.97
CA LEU A 184 10.96 10.62 -13.73
C LEU A 184 11.84 11.32 -12.70
N TYR A 185 11.58 12.60 -12.45
CA TYR A 185 12.25 13.36 -11.39
C TYR A 185 11.46 13.30 -10.10
N HIS A 186 12.08 12.79 -9.05
CA HIS A 186 11.44 12.67 -7.75
C HIS A 186 12.42 12.84 -6.60
N HIS A 187 11.96 13.35 -5.46
CA HIS A 187 12.79 13.37 -4.27
C HIS A 187 12.88 11.97 -3.68
N GLU A 188 14.09 11.56 -3.29
CA GLU A 188 14.23 10.46 -2.34
C GLU A 188 13.45 10.80 -1.07
N VAL A 189 12.72 9.85 -0.51
CA VAL A 189 12.06 10.04 0.79
C VAL A 189 12.63 9.02 1.74
N LYS A 190 13.29 9.49 2.80
CA LYS A 190 13.87 8.63 3.83
C LYS A 190 12.99 8.66 5.06
N THR A 191 12.77 7.50 5.66
CA THR A 191 12.17 7.43 7.00
C THR A 191 13.26 7.80 8.00
N ILE A 192 13.05 8.90 8.72
CA ILE A 192 14.01 9.41 9.73
C ILE A 192 13.67 8.94 11.14
N GLY A 193 12.44 8.48 11.37
CA GLY A 193 12.02 7.98 12.66
C GLY A 193 10.50 7.96 12.82
N TRP A 194 10.08 8.01 14.07
CA TRP A 194 8.69 7.97 14.48
C TRP A 194 8.45 9.07 15.51
N ARG A 195 7.30 9.74 15.43
CA ARG A 195 6.87 10.72 16.44
C ARG A 195 5.62 10.25 17.18
N PRO A 196 5.47 10.60 18.46
CA PRO A 196 4.23 10.35 19.18
C PRO A 196 3.10 11.21 18.61
N THR A 197 1.88 10.68 18.65
CA THR A 197 0.65 11.38 18.26
C THR A 197 -0.18 11.81 19.47
N CYS A 198 0.40 11.67 20.67
CA CYS A 198 -0.21 12.01 21.96
C CYS A 198 0.81 12.69 22.88
N ASP A 199 0.30 13.36 23.91
CA ASP A 199 1.11 14.18 24.83
C ASP A 199 1.90 13.36 25.89
N HIS A 200 1.71 12.04 25.95
CA HIS A 200 2.45 11.20 26.91
C HIS A 200 3.91 10.96 26.51
N HIS A 201 4.22 11.07 25.21
CA HIS A 201 5.56 10.82 24.64
C HIS A 201 6.20 9.47 25.02
N ASP A 202 5.41 8.48 25.45
CA ASP A 202 5.90 7.15 25.80
C ASP A 202 6.06 6.27 24.56
N ASP A 203 7.25 5.66 24.42
CA ASP A 203 7.65 4.86 23.26
C ASP A 203 7.85 3.38 23.59
N LYS A 204 7.50 2.96 24.81
CA LYS A 204 7.66 1.59 25.30
C LYS A 204 6.55 0.65 24.83
N GLY A 205 5.44 1.19 24.34
CA GLY A 205 4.31 0.41 23.84
C GLY A 205 4.47 -0.01 22.37
N SER A 206 3.75 -1.06 21.99
CA SER A 206 3.61 -1.52 20.60
C SER A 206 2.14 -1.63 20.21
N CYS A 207 1.84 -1.48 18.92
CA CYS A 207 0.53 -1.85 18.40
C CYS A 207 0.44 -3.39 18.33
N ILE A 208 -0.74 -3.93 18.65
CA ILE A 208 -1.00 -5.37 18.64
C ILE A 208 -1.91 -5.70 17.46
N ILE A 209 -1.51 -6.70 16.68
CA ILE A 209 -2.32 -7.29 15.61
C ILE A 209 -3.10 -8.46 16.21
N LEU A 210 -4.41 -8.51 15.97
CA LEU A 210 -5.26 -9.61 16.40
C LEU A 210 -5.77 -10.37 15.18
N ASP A 211 -5.53 -11.67 15.16
CA ASP A 211 -6.16 -12.59 14.22
C ASP A 211 -7.00 -13.62 15.00
N PRO A 212 -8.34 -13.48 15.02
CA PRO A 212 -9.22 -14.38 15.75
C PRO A 212 -9.47 -15.71 15.01
N PHE A 213 -8.94 -15.87 13.79
CA PHE A 213 -9.04 -17.08 12.97
C PHE A 213 -7.67 -17.37 12.35
N ALA A 214 -6.66 -17.48 13.21
CA ALA A 214 -5.26 -17.46 12.83
C ALA A 214 -4.84 -18.61 11.91
N GLY A 215 -5.56 -19.75 11.95
CA GLY A 215 -5.26 -20.90 11.13
C GLY A 215 -3.81 -21.34 11.29
N SER A 216 -3.15 -21.63 10.17
CA SER A 216 -1.72 -21.99 10.12
C SER A 216 -0.76 -20.85 10.52
N GLY A 217 -1.24 -19.68 10.93
CA GLY A 217 -0.43 -18.62 11.50
C GLY A 217 0.21 -17.65 10.50
N THR A 218 -0.26 -17.56 9.26
CA THR A 218 0.33 -16.65 8.24
C THR A 218 0.41 -15.20 8.74
N VAL A 219 -0.63 -14.69 9.40
CA VAL A 219 -0.64 -13.30 9.93
C VAL A 219 0.42 -13.11 11.01
N LEU A 220 0.58 -14.09 11.90
CA LEU A 220 1.56 -14.05 12.99
C LEU A 220 2.99 -14.07 12.45
N GLN A 221 3.26 -14.91 11.45
CA GLN A 221 4.55 -14.99 10.79
C GLN A 221 4.91 -13.65 10.14
N VAL A 222 3.99 -13.04 9.39
CA VAL A 222 4.23 -11.74 8.73
C VAL A 222 4.39 -10.62 9.77
N ALA A 223 3.61 -10.64 10.85
CA ALA A 223 3.79 -9.70 11.96
C ALA A 223 5.21 -9.81 12.55
N ARG A 224 5.67 -11.03 12.83
CA ARG A 224 7.02 -11.32 13.35
C ARG A 224 8.11 -10.88 12.38
N LYS A 225 7.98 -11.17 11.09
CA LYS A 225 8.92 -10.74 10.02
C LYS A 225 9.13 -9.23 10.04
N HIS A 226 8.07 -8.49 10.36
CA HIS A 226 8.11 -7.04 10.46
C HIS A 226 8.33 -6.53 11.89
N SER A 227 8.66 -7.36 12.88
CA SER A 227 8.84 -6.91 14.27
C SER A 227 7.59 -6.23 14.86
N ARG A 228 6.40 -6.73 14.54
CA ARG A 228 5.12 -6.31 15.13
C ARG A 228 4.66 -7.35 16.16
N SER A 229 3.98 -6.89 17.20
CA SER A 229 3.33 -7.76 18.18
C SER A 229 2.01 -8.30 17.60
N ALA A 230 1.74 -9.59 17.77
CA ALA A 230 0.50 -10.20 17.30
C ALA A 230 -0.02 -11.27 18.27
N ILE A 231 -1.35 -11.43 18.28
CA ILE A 231 -2.08 -12.47 19.01
C ILE A 231 -2.93 -13.21 17.98
N GLY A 232 -2.79 -14.53 17.93
CA GLY A 232 -3.59 -15.40 17.09
C GLY A 232 -4.45 -16.32 17.94
N ILE A 233 -5.68 -16.54 17.50
CA ILE A 233 -6.63 -17.45 18.11
C ILE A 233 -7.14 -18.38 17.01
N ASP A 234 -7.18 -19.67 17.30
CA ASP A 234 -7.87 -20.64 16.46
C ASP A 234 -8.52 -21.70 17.35
N ILE A 235 -9.62 -22.28 16.87
CA ILE A 235 -10.34 -23.33 17.59
C ILE A 235 -9.70 -24.70 17.36
N ASN A 236 -9.02 -24.90 16.23
CA ASN A 236 -8.39 -26.16 15.91
C ASN A 236 -7.02 -26.28 16.60
N PRO A 237 -6.82 -27.23 17.53
CA PRO A 237 -5.55 -27.41 18.21
C PRO A 237 -4.40 -27.76 17.25
N ASP A 238 -4.65 -28.46 16.14
CA ASP A 238 -3.60 -28.84 15.18
C ASP A 238 -2.96 -27.62 14.51
N TYR A 239 -3.74 -26.54 14.33
CA TYR A 239 -3.26 -25.29 13.74
C TYR A 239 -2.31 -24.53 14.64
N LYS A 240 -2.41 -24.73 15.96
CA LYS A 240 -1.44 -24.18 16.91
C LYS A 240 -0.04 -24.71 16.64
N GLU A 241 0.10 -26.02 16.45
CA GLU A 241 1.41 -26.64 16.17
C GLU A 241 2.00 -26.17 14.84
N LEU A 242 1.17 -26.01 13.81
CA LEU A 242 1.61 -25.47 12.52
C LEU A 242 2.06 -24.01 12.63
N ALA A 243 1.33 -23.20 13.40
CA ALA A 243 1.67 -21.79 13.63
C ALA A 243 2.97 -21.63 14.43
N GLU A 244 3.23 -22.49 15.42
CA GLU A 244 4.46 -22.48 16.23
C GLU A 244 5.71 -22.89 15.43
N LYS A 245 5.54 -23.71 14.39
CA LYS A 245 6.64 -24.15 13.50
C LYS A 245 7.11 -23.09 12.51
N ARG A 246 6.37 -21.99 12.32
CA ARG A 246 6.70 -20.89 11.38
C ARG A 246 7.61 -19.84 12.01
#